data_AF-A0A2H0KZD9-F1
#
_entry.id   AF-A0A2H0KZD9-F1
#
_cell.length_a   1.000
_cell.length_b   1.000
_cell.length_c   1.000
_cell.angle_alpha   90.00
_cell.angle_beta   90.00
_cell.angle_gamma   90.00
#
_symmetry.space_group_name_H-M   'P 1'
#
loop_
_entity.id
_entity.type
_entity.pdbx_description
1 polymer ?
#
loop_
_entity_poly.entity_id
_entity_poly.type
_entity_poly.pdbx_seq_one_letter_code
_entity_poly.pdbx_strand_id
1 'polypeptide(L)' 'MNTNDDIFSINERGSGTLPINIRQKISVRHFVCKIEKGNRIVLEPLQTREEFYAELEAAEKDWEKNGGITLEEFAKKYDV' A
#
# COMPACT_ATOMS: atom_id res chain seq x y z
N MET A 1 -14.64 10.33 -7.16
CA MET A 1 -13.17 10.50 -7.11
C MET A 1 -12.81 11.51 -8.18
N ASN A 2 -12.19 12.64 -7.84
CA ASN A 2 -11.65 13.57 -8.85
C ASN A 2 -10.33 12.98 -9.36
N THR A 3 -10.36 12.32 -10.51
CA THR A 3 -9.15 11.98 -11.26
C THR A 3 -8.59 13.27 -11.85
N ASN A 4 -7.41 13.67 -11.39
CA ASN A 4 -6.64 14.71 -12.06
C ASN A 4 -5.90 14.07 -13.24
N ASP A 5 -6.36 14.33 -14.46
CA ASP A 5 -5.67 13.91 -15.69
C ASP A 5 -4.59 14.92 -16.05
N ASP A 6 -3.63 15.11 -15.13
CA ASP A 6 -2.51 16.02 -15.31
C ASP A 6 -1.40 15.32 -16.12
N ILE A 7 -0.98 15.91 -17.25
CA ILE A 7 0.17 15.44 -18.03
C ILE A 7 1.45 16.07 -17.46
N PHE A 8 2.46 15.26 -17.16
CA PHE A 8 3.78 15.74 -16.77
C PHE A 8 4.89 15.02 -17.53
N SER A 9 5.99 15.74 -17.77
CA SER A 9 7.12 15.21 -18.52
C SER A 9 8.05 14.38 -17.62
N ILE A 10 8.54 13.29 -18.18
CA ILE A 10 9.63 12.47 -17.64
C ILE A 10 10.85 12.70 -18.53
N ASN A 11 12.02 12.87 -17.92
CA ASN A 11 13.27 13.05 -18.66
C ASN A 11 13.84 11.71 -19.16
N GLU A 12 14.90 11.77 -19.96
CA GLU A 12 15.54 10.59 -20.55
C GLU A 12 16.11 9.61 -19.52
N ARG A 13 16.30 10.04 -18.27
CA ARG A 13 16.75 9.20 -17.15
C ARG A 13 15.58 8.58 -16.37
N GLY A 14 14.36 8.69 -16.88
CA GLY A 14 13.16 8.19 -16.21
C GLY A 14 12.76 9.00 -14.97
N SER A 15 13.29 10.21 -14.79
CA SER A 15 12.97 11.07 -13.65
C SER A 15 11.96 12.14 -14.03
N GLY A 16 10.97 12.37 -13.17
CA GLY A 16 9.96 13.41 -13.31
C GLY A 16 9.75 14.12 -11.96
N THR A 17 9.23 15.34 -12.01
CA THR A 17 8.84 16.07 -10.80
C THR A 17 7.33 16.07 -10.68
N LEU A 18 6.82 15.55 -9.56
CA LEU A 18 5.39 15.60 -9.28
C LEU A 18 4.92 17.06 -9.17
N PRO A 19 3.77 17.42 -9.75
CA PRO A 19 3.14 18.73 -9.57
C PRO A 19 2.97 19.11 -8.10
N ILE A 20 3.10 20.42 -7.79
CA ILE A 20 3.09 20.93 -6.40
C ILE A 20 1.77 20.63 -5.66
N ASN A 21 0.64 20.71 -6.36
CA ASN A 21 -0.70 20.37 -5.88
C ASN A 21 -0.84 18.90 -5.47
N ILE A 22 -0.05 18.00 -6.07
CA ILE A 22 -0.01 16.58 -5.70
C ILE A 22 0.97 16.38 -4.54
N ARG A 23 2.17 16.97 -4.61
CA ARG A 23 3.18 16.89 -3.54
C ARG A 23 2.67 17.38 -2.19
N GLN A 24 1.89 18.46 -2.15
CA GLN A 24 1.33 18.99 -0.91
C GLN A 24 0.25 18.09 -0.30
N LYS A 25 -0.37 17.20 -1.08
CA LYS A 25 -1.39 16.26 -0.60
C LYS A 25 -0.80 14.96 -0.07
N ILE A 26 0.44 14.65 -0.44
CA ILE A 26 1.10 13.39 -0.07
C ILE A 26 2.11 13.68 1.04
N SER A 27 1.90 13.07 2.21
CA SER A 27 2.74 13.26 3.40
C SER A 27 4.03 12.44 3.40
N VAL A 28 4.22 11.55 2.43
CA VAL A 28 5.34 10.60 2.41
C VAL A 28 6.50 11.04 1.52
N ARG A 29 7.71 10.65 1.91
CA ARG A 29 8.95 10.98 1.20
C ARG A 29 9.40 9.92 0.20
N HIS A 30 9.01 8.67 0.42
CA HIS A 30 9.45 7.53 -0.39
C HIS A 30 8.24 6.80 -0.94
N PHE A 31 8.39 6.24 -2.14
CA PHE A 31 7.34 5.52 -2.84
C PHE A 31 7.88 4.19 -3.39
N VAL A 32 7.01 3.20 -3.43
CA VAL A 32 7.20 1.98 -4.22
C VAL A 32 6.61 2.22 -5.60
N CYS A 33 7.42 1.99 -6.62
CA CYS A 33 7.00 2.05 -8.01
C CYS A 33 6.60 0.64 -8.48
N LYS A 34 5.35 0.47 -8.92
CA LYS A 34 4.81 -0.79 -9.44
C LYS A 34 4.35 -0.60 -10.89
N ILE A 35 4.50 -1.66 -11.69
CA ILE A 35 3.98 -1.72 -13.06
C ILE A 35 2.78 -2.67 -13.04
N GLU A 36 1.59 -2.13 -13.31
CA GLU A 36 0.34 -2.89 -13.36
C GLU A 36 -0.06 -3.25 -14.80
N LYS A 37 -1.03 -4.16 -14.92
CA LYS A 37 -1.62 -4.54 -16.22
C LYS A 37 -2.12 -3.30 -16.97
N GLY A 38 -1.89 -3.27 -18.28
CA GLY A 38 -2.21 -2.10 -19.11
C GLY A 38 -1.11 -1.03 -19.13
N ASN A 39 0.14 -1.39 -18.80
CA ASN A 39 1.30 -0.49 -18.80
C ASN A 39 1.14 0.74 -17.91
N ARG A 40 0.42 0.57 -16.80
CA ARG A 40 0.20 1.64 -15.81
C ARG A 40 1.31 1.60 -14.78
N ILE A 41 1.95 2.74 -14.56
CA ILE A 41 2.85 2.93 -13.43
C ILE A 41 2.03 3.43 -12.24
N VAL A 42 2.16 2.74 -11.11
CA VAL A 42 1.53 3.12 -9.84
C VAL A 42 2.62 3.43 -8.83
N LEU A 43 2.53 4.61 -8.22
CA LEU A 43 3.39 5.03 -7.11
C LEU A 43 2.59 4.92 -5.82
N GLU A 44 2.97 3.99 -4.97
CA GLU A 44 2.36 3.81 -3.64
C GLU A 44 3.31 4.34 -2.58
N PRO A 45 2.81 4.94 -1.49
CA PRO A 45 3.63 5.27 -0.34
C PRO A 45 4.47 4.07 0.12
N LEU A 46 5.77 4.29 0.37
CA LEU A 46 6.57 3.28 1.03
C LEU A 46 6.08 3.17 2.47
N GLN A 47 5.38 2.07 2.75
CA GLN A 47 5.02 1.70 4.10
C GLN A 47 6.29 1.30 4.87
N THR A 48 6.46 1.86 6.06
CA THR A 48 7.51 1.46 6.98
C THR A 48 7.23 0.07 7.55
N ARG A 49 8.27 -0.60 8.07
CA ARG A 49 8.12 -1.93 8.67
C ARG A 49 7.17 -1.87 9.87
N GLU A 50 7.24 -0.79 10.65
CA GLU A 50 6.40 -0.52 11.80
C GLU A 50 4.93 -0.34 11.41
N GLU A 51 4.64 0.43 10.36
CA GLU A 51 3.28 0.61 9.83
C GLU A 51 2.70 -0.71 9.31
N PHE A 52 3.53 -1.53 8.63
CA PHE A 52 3.11 -2.85 8.17
C PHE A 52 2.75 -3.79 9.32
N TYR A 53 3.56 -3.84 10.38
CA TYR A 53 3.23 -4.66 11.56
C TYR A 53 1.98 -4.15 12.28
N ALA A 54 1.80 -2.83 12.39
CA ALA A 54 0.61 -2.26 13.01
C ALA A 54 -0.67 -2.62 12.23
N GLU A 55 -0.63 -2.62 10.90
CA GLU A 55 -1.73 -3.08 10.06
C GLU A 55 -1.99 -4.58 10.20
N LEU A 56 -0.95 -5.41 10.26
CA LEU A 56 -1.09 -6.84 10.51
C LEU A 56 -1.75 -7.12 11.86
N GLU A 57 -1.28 -6.48 12.94
CA GLU A 57 -1.89 -6.63 14.27
C GLU A 57 -3.35 -6.17 14.30
N ALA A 58 -3.67 -5.10 13.58
CA ALA A 58 -5.04 -4.61 13.47
C ALA A 58 -5.94 -5.58 12.71
N ALA A 59 -5.43 -6.16 11.62
CA ALA A 59 -6.13 -7.16 10.82
C ALA A 59 -6.34 -8.47 11.59
N GLU A 60 -5.37 -8.93 12.37
CA GLU A 60 -5.50 -10.10 13.24
C GLU A 60 -6.58 -9.89 14.31
N LYS A 61 -6.57 -8.73 14.98
CA LYS A 61 -7.60 -8.39 15.98
C LYS A 61 -9.00 -8.26 15.36
N ASP A 62 -9.09 -7.83 14.11
CA ASP A 62 -10.36 -7.76 13.38
C ASP A 62 -10.83 -9.15 12.92
N TRP A 63 -9.91 -10.02 12.49
CA TRP A 63 -10.19 -11.42 12.19
C TRP A 63 -10.78 -12.16 13.40
N GLU A 64 -10.15 -12.05 14.57
CA GLU A 64 -10.63 -12.64 15.82
C GLU A 64 -12.03 -12.13 16.21
N LYS A 65 -12.29 -10.82 16.06
CA LYS A 65 -13.60 -10.22 16.36
C LYS A 65 -14.71 -10.70 15.43
N ASN A 66 -14.38 -11.05 14.19
CA ASN A 66 -15.33 -11.51 13.18
C ASN A 66 -15.50 -13.04 13.15
N GLY A 67 -15.07 -13.74 14.22
CA GLY A 67 -15.22 -15.20 14.34
C GLY A 67 -14.15 -15.99 13.58
N GLY A 68 -13.05 -15.32 13.22
CA GLY A 68 -11.85 -15.96 12.72
C GLY A 68 -11.20 -16.81 13.82
N ILE A 69 -10.87 -18.05 13.46
CA ILE A 69 -10.13 -18.98 14.33
C ILE A 69 -8.65 -18.63 14.26
N THR A 70 -8.00 -18.60 15.42
CA THR A 70 -6.55 -18.41 15.55
C THR A 70 -5.79 -19.63 14.99
N LEU A 71 -4.51 -19.48 14.67
CA LEU A 71 -3.66 -20.60 14.22
C LEU A 71 -3.61 -21.73 15.27
N GLU A 72 -3.59 -21.39 16.56
CA GLU A 72 -3.62 -22.37 17.65
C GLU A 72 -4.96 -23.13 17.72
N GLU A 73 -6.08 -22.45 17.48
CA GLU A 73 -7.39 -23.10 17.41
C GLU A 73 -7.54 -23.95 16.15
N PHE A 74 -6.95 -23.53 15.03
CA PHE A 74 -6.92 -24.30 13.80
C PHE A 74 -6.16 -25.62 13.99
N ALA A 75 -4.96 -25.57 14.59
CA ALA A 75 -4.15 -26.74 14.92
C ALA A 75 -4.93 -27.73 15.82
N LYS A 76 -5.61 -27.23 16.86
CA LYS A 76 -6.45 -28.05 17.75
C LYS A 76 -7.68 -28.65 17.06
N LYS A 77 -8.32 -27.90 16.15
CA LYS A 77 -9.56 -28.32 15.50
C LYS A 77 -9.35 -29.34 14.39
N TYR A 78 -8.22 -29.25 13.70
CA TYR A 78 -7.91 -30.08 12.54
C TYR A 78 -6.76 -31.08 12.77
N ASP A 79 -6.25 -31.18 14.00
CA ASP A 79 -5.17 -32.09 14.43
C ASP A 79 -3.93 -31.96 13.52
N VAL A 80 -3.49 -30.72 13.32
CA VAL A 80 -2.31 -30.33 12.53
C VAL A 80 -1.21 -29.82 13.44
#